data_AF-A0A316WS04-F1
#
_entry.id   AF-A0A316WS04-F1
#
_cell.length_a   1.000
_cell.length_b   1.000
_cell.length_c   1.000
_cell.angle_alpha   90.00
_cell.angle_beta   90.00
_cell.angle_gamma   90.00
#
_symmetry.space_group_name_H-M   'P 1'
#
loop_
_entity.id
_entity.type
_entity.pdbx_description
1 polymer ?
#
loop_
_entity_poly.entity_id
_entity_poly.type
_entity_poly.pdbx_seq_one_letter_code
_entity_poly.pdbx_strand_id
1 'polypeptide(L)'
;MNYKTPGAYVEEIAKFPPSVAQVETAIPAFIGHTDKGPRNEPTRIASMLEYETIFGAANKEKTAISISIEDNVVTANVNNSNVSTFKMYYAMQMYFANGGGPCYIVSVNGYGTAPSLGTETTAGSLLYGLKSLEKEDEPTLIVFPDAEALGANAYQLYNKALDQAEDMKDRFVIMDVVGDVASFKGASGPTSGPSGERLKYGAAYYPKLETVLSYSFDDADVAITSYKETNGSGVLVPVTTTATKLADLKLSNSELYNLAKRAIESKRVVLAPSSAMAGVYAKVDSTSGVWKAPANVGLSFVVAPTVKISHEEQENLNVDPTGGKSINAIRTFTGKGTLVWGARTLDGNSNEWRYVSVRRFFNMVEESVKKSTERFVFEPNTANTWIRVQTMIENFLDQQWRDGALAGSKPEEAYYVSVGLNKTMSAQDILEGRMNIEIGMAAVRPAEFIVLRFSHKLQEA
;
A
#
# COMPACT_ATOMS: atom_id res chain seq x y z
N MET A 1 49.98 13.20 15.27
CA MET A 1 51.28 12.50 15.38
C MET A 1 52.33 13.52 15.80
N ASN A 2 53.31 13.13 16.63
CA ASN A 2 54.43 14.02 16.98
C ASN A 2 55.51 13.93 15.90
N TYR A 3 55.53 14.92 14.99
CA TYR A 3 56.56 15.06 13.98
C TYR A 3 57.89 15.41 14.68
N LYS A 4 58.92 14.58 14.52
CA LYS A 4 60.22 14.72 15.23
C LYS A 4 61.31 15.40 14.41
N THR A 5 61.02 15.84 13.20
CA THR A 5 61.99 16.46 12.29
C THR A 5 61.35 17.61 11.50
N PRO A 6 62.07 18.72 11.28
CA PRO A 6 61.63 19.78 10.37
C PRO A 6 61.54 19.24 8.93
N GLY A 7 60.39 19.39 8.28
CA GLY A 7 60.16 18.94 6.90
C GLY A 7 58.72 19.17 6.42
N ALA A 8 58.50 19.07 5.12
CA ALA A 8 57.16 19.05 4.53
C ALA A 8 56.64 17.60 4.50
N TYR A 9 55.44 17.36 5.02
CA TYR A 9 54.78 16.06 5.03
C TYR A 9 53.60 16.08 4.06
N VAL A 10 53.41 15.00 3.30
CA VAL A 10 52.25 14.78 2.45
C VAL A 10 51.39 13.71 3.12
N GLU A 11 50.13 14.06 3.38
CA GLU A 11 49.13 13.17 3.94
C GLU A 11 48.05 12.90 2.89
N GLU A 12 47.59 11.66 2.83
CA GLU A 12 46.50 11.25 1.94
C GLU A 12 45.17 11.47 2.66
N ILE A 13 44.55 12.62 2.40
CA ILE A 13 43.22 12.94 2.94
C ILE A 13 42.20 12.17 2.10
N ALA A 14 41.50 11.20 2.70
CA ALA A 14 40.34 10.59 2.06
C ALA A 14 39.32 11.69 1.70
N LYS A 15 39.19 11.95 0.39
CA LYS A 15 38.58 13.16 -0.18
C LYS A 15 37.06 13.15 -0.27
N PHE A 16 36.41 12.03 0.00
CA PHE A 16 34.95 11.97 -0.06
C PHE A 16 34.37 12.24 1.32
N PRO A 17 33.63 13.36 1.51
CA PRO A 17 32.88 13.54 2.73
C PRO A 17 31.85 12.39 2.85
N PRO A 18 31.60 11.88 4.06
CA PRO A 18 30.54 10.92 4.27
C PRO A 18 29.21 11.52 3.80
N SER A 19 28.42 10.75 3.07
CA SER A 19 27.12 11.14 2.53
C SER A 19 26.02 10.24 3.08
N VAL A 20 24.82 10.78 3.25
CA VAL A 20 23.64 9.97 3.52
C VAL A 20 23.19 9.32 2.21
N ALA A 21 23.04 7.99 2.21
CA ALA A 21 22.40 7.28 1.13
C ALA A 21 20.89 7.26 1.38
N GLN A 22 20.11 7.71 0.39
CA GLN A 22 18.66 7.66 0.46
C GLN A 22 18.19 6.21 0.41
N VAL A 23 17.31 5.81 1.34
CA VAL A 23 16.67 4.50 1.32
C VAL A 23 15.50 4.46 0.32
N GLU A 24 15.19 3.26 -0.15
CA GLU A 24 13.99 3.02 -0.95
C GLU A 24 12.72 3.38 -0.16
N THR A 25 11.70 3.92 -0.83
CA THR A 25 10.53 4.51 -0.15
C THR A 25 9.24 3.72 -0.34
N ALA A 26 9.19 2.84 -1.35
CA ALA A 26 7.98 2.10 -1.73
C ALA A 26 8.27 0.64 -2.09
N ILE A 27 8.88 -0.11 -1.17
CA ILE A 27 8.99 -1.56 -1.25
C ILE A 27 7.88 -2.18 -0.38
N PRO A 28 6.75 -2.59 -0.96
CA PRO A 28 5.67 -3.20 -0.19
C PRO A 28 5.96 -4.65 0.16
N ALA A 29 5.45 -5.06 1.30
CA ALA A 29 5.27 -6.44 1.69
C ALA A 29 3.79 -6.83 1.62
N PHE A 30 3.49 -7.83 0.81
CA PHE A 30 2.16 -8.42 0.69
C PHE A 30 2.08 -9.67 1.57
N ILE A 31 1.20 -9.65 2.56
CA ILE A 31 1.04 -10.74 3.53
C ILE A 31 -0.30 -11.44 3.31
N GLY A 32 -0.27 -12.74 3.02
CA GLY A 32 -1.46 -13.52 2.71
C GLY A 32 -1.16 -14.91 2.17
N HIS A 33 -2.14 -15.51 1.50
CA HIS A 33 -2.09 -16.91 1.04
C HIS A 33 -1.71 -16.99 -0.43
N THR A 34 -0.94 -18.02 -0.77
CA THR A 34 -0.48 -18.28 -2.14
C THR A 34 -0.64 -19.75 -2.47
N ASP A 35 -0.64 -20.10 -3.75
CA ASP A 35 -0.78 -21.50 -4.19
C ASP A 35 0.39 -22.37 -3.69
N LYS A 36 1.61 -21.90 -3.93
CA LYS A 36 2.88 -22.60 -3.62
C LYS A 36 3.94 -21.61 -3.12
N GLY A 37 5.18 -22.09 -2.97
CA GLY A 37 6.33 -21.26 -2.59
C GLY A 37 6.69 -21.35 -1.10
N PRO A 38 7.77 -20.64 -0.68
CA PRO A 38 8.22 -20.61 0.71
C PRO A 38 7.11 -20.13 1.65
N ARG A 39 6.90 -20.82 2.77
CA ARG A 39 5.83 -20.50 3.73
C ARG A 39 6.39 -19.77 4.93
N ASN A 40 5.78 -18.65 5.27
CA ASN A 40 6.14 -17.75 6.37
C ASN A 40 7.60 -17.27 6.30
N GLU A 41 8.14 -17.20 5.08
CA GLU A 41 9.46 -16.68 4.78
C GLU A 41 9.29 -15.50 3.81
N PRO A 42 9.57 -14.26 4.26
CA PRO A 42 9.53 -13.10 3.38
C PRO A 42 10.44 -13.32 2.17
N THR A 43 9.86 -13.33 0.98
CA THR A 43 10.59 -13.56 -0.26
C THR A 43 10.48 -12.34 -1.16
N ARG A 44 11.63 -11.78 -1.53
CA ARG A 44 11.70 -10.65 -2.45
C ARG A 44 11.46 -11.12 -3.88
N ILE A 45 10.61 -10.39 -4.61
CA ILE A 45 10.36 -10.58 -6.04
C ILE A 45 10.37 -9.23 -6.76
N ALA A 46 10.58 -9.23 -8.08
CA ALA A 46 10.65 -8.04 -8.90
C ALA A 46 9.55 -7.96 -9.99
N SER A 47 8.83 -9.06 -10.25
CA SER A 47 7.83 -9.09 -11.33
C SER A 47 6.70 -10.08 -11.10
N MET A 48 5.61 -9.92 -11.87
CA MET A 48 4.49 -10.86 -11.87
C MET A 48 4.89 -12.26 -12.37
N LEU A 49 5.80 -12.35 -13.34
CA LEU A 49 6.28 -13.64 -13.85
C LEU A 49 7.03 -14.43 -12.76
N GLU A 50 7.85 -13.72 -11.98
CA GLU A 50 8.55 -14.29 -10.84
C GLU A 50 7.57 -14.74 -9.75
N TYR A 51 6.54 -13.92 -9.48
CA TYR A 51 5.45 -14.31 -8.58
C TYR A 51 4.79 -15.64 -9.03
N GLU A 52 4.38 -15.76 -10.29
CA GLU A 52 3.74 -16.98 -10.80
C GLU A 52 4.65 -18.21 -10.72
N THR A 53 5.96 -17.99 -10.94
CA THR A 53 6.96 -19.05 -10.89
C THR A 53 7.13 -19.58 -9.46
N ILE A 54 7.25 -18.68 -8.48
CA ILE A 54 7.54 -19.02 -7.08
C ILE A 54 6.26 -19.36 -6.30
N PHE A 55 5.23 -18.52 -6.42
CA PHE A 55 4.03 -18.53 -5.58
C PHE A 55 2.76 -19.06 -6.27
N GLY A 56 2.79 -19.22 -7.60
CA GLY A 56 1.72 -19.84 -8.38
C GLY A 56 0.58 -18.90 -8.75
N ALA A 57 -0.56 -19.49 -9.09
CA ALA A 57 -1.71 -18.79 -9.68
C ALA A 57 -2.85 -18.58 -8.68
N ALA A 58 -3.93 -17.91 -9.10
CA ALA A 58 -5.13 -17.75 -8.27
C ALA A 58 -5.76 -19.10 -7.91
N ASN A 59 -6.35 -19.17 -6.70
CA ASN A 59 -7.23 -20.26 -6.33
C ASN A 59 -8.42 -20.32 -7.30
N LYS A 60 -8.69 -21.50 -7.83
CA LYS A 60 -9.75 -21.69 -8.81
C LYS A 60 -11.12 -21.71 -8.13
N GLU A 61 -12.08 -21.04 -8.74
CA GLU A 61 -13.46 -21.00 -8.26
C GLU A 61 -14.13 -22.36 -8.47
N LYS A 62 -14.53 -22.99 -7.36
CA LYS A 62 -15.11 -24.35 -7.38
C LYS A 62 -16.64 -24.36 -7.49
N THR A 63 -17.31 -23.50 -6.74
CA THR A 63 -18.79 -23.47 -6.64
C THR A 63 -19.35 -22.06 -6.73
N ALA A 64 -18.50 -21.08 -7.04
CA ALA A 64 -18.92 -19.69 -7.15
C ALA A 64 -19.56 -19.37 -8.50
N ILE A 65 -19.17 -20.07 -9.56
CA ILE A 65 -19.57 -19.77 -10.94
C ILE A 65 -20.55 -20.82 -11.44
N SER A 66 -21.68 -20.37 -11.98
CA SER A 66 -22.63 -21.21 -12.69
C SER A 66 -23.12 -20.56 -13.97
N ILE A 67 -23.67 -21.36 -14.88
CA ILE A 67 -24.26 -20.87 -16.13
C ILE A 67 -25.70 -21.33 -16.30
N SER A 68 -26.50 -20.47 -16.91
CA SER A 68 -27.87 -20.75 -17.35
C SER A 68 -27.98 -20.48 -18.85
N ILE A 69 -28.61 -21.40 -19.58
CA ILE A 69 -28.78 -21.34 -21.04
C ILE A 69 -30.28 -21.27 -21.36
N GLU A 70 -30.67 -20.25 -22.12
CA GLU A 70 -32.03 -20.07 -22.65
C GLU A 70 -31.93 -19.68 -24.13
N ASP A 71 -32.44 -20.50 -25.05
CA ASP A 71 -32.42 -20.23 -26.50
C ASP A 71 -31.06 -19.80 -27.06
N ASN A 72 -30.01 -20.54 -26.72
CA ASN A 72 -28.60 -20.24 -27.04
C ASN A 72 -28.03 -18.95 -26.43
N VAL A 73 -28.79 -18.24 -25.59
CA VAL A 73 -28.28 -17.14 -24.77
C VAL A 73 -27.74 -17.74 -23.47
N VAL A 74 -26.43 -17.58 -23.27
CA VAL A 74 -25.76 -18.05 -22.05
C VAL A 74 -25.56 -16.89 -21.08
N THR A 75 -26.07 -17.05 -19.87
CA THR A 75 -25.85 -16.12 -18.75
C THR A 75 -24.98 -16.79 -17.70
N ALA A 76 -23.88 -16.15 -17.34
CA ALA A 76 -23.07 -16.55 -16.19
C ALA A 76 -23.56 -15.88 -14.92
N ASN A 77 -23.52 -16.60 -13.81
CA ASN A 77 -23.85 -16.12 -12.48
C ASN A 77 -22.66 -16.36 -11.56
N VAL A 78 -22.39 -15.39 -10.68
CA VAL A 78 -21.36 -15.49 -9.65
C VAL A 78 -22.04 -15.37 -8.30
N ASN A 79 -21.97 -16.43 -7.50
CA ASN A 79 -22.43 -16.39 -6.12
C ASN A 79 -21.31 -15.82 -5.23
N ASN A 80 -21.44 -14.54 -4.89
CA ASN A 80 -20.46 -13.81 -4.09
C ASN A 80 -20.15 -14.45 -2.73
N SER A 81 -21.07 -15.23 -2.16
CA SER A 81 -20.85 -15.94 -0.88
C SER A 81 -19.91 -17.14 -1.02
N ASN A 82 -19.74 -17.66 -2.22
CA ASN A 82 -18.89 -18.81 -2.52
C ASN A 82 -17.58 -18.44 -3.22
N VAL A 83 -17.41 -17.16 -3.59
CA VAL A 83 -16.19 -16.66 -4.24
C VAL A 83 -15.00 -16.87 -3.31
N SER A 84 -13.87 -17.30 -3.88
CA SER A 84 -12.66 -17.51 -3.11
C SER A 84 -12.24 -16.24 -2.37
N THR A 85 -11.95 -16.40 -1.07
CA THR A 85 -11.47 -15.34 -0.18
C THR A 85 -9.99 -14.99 -0.40
N PHE A 86 -9.25 -15.81 -1.16
CA PHE A 86 -7.84 -15.58 -1.45
C PHE A 86 -7.69 -14.58 -2.61
N LYS A 87 -7.19 -13.38 -2.32
CA LYS A 87 -7.07 -12.29 -3.28
C LYS A 87 -5.64 -11.95 -3.68
N MET A 88 -4.64 -12.54 -3.01
CA MET A 88 -3.21 -12.29 -3.24
C MET A 88 -2.81 -12.27 -4.73
N TYR A 89 -3.15 -13.29 -5.51
CA TYR A 89 -2.76 -13.34 -6.93
C TYR A 89 -3.28 -12.14 -7.73
N TYR A 90 -4.57 -11.82 -7.60
CA TYR A 90 -5.18 -10.71 -8.32
C TYR A 90 -4.68 -9.35 -7.79
N ALA A 91 -4.40 -9.26 -6.49
CA ALA A 91 -3.76 -8.11 -5.86
C ALA A 91 -2.37 -7.83 -6.46
N MET A 92 -1.57 -8.87 -6.72
CA MET A 92 -0.27 -8.72 -7.37
C MET A 92 -0.40 -8.23 -8.81
N GLN A 93 -1.39 -8.72 -9.56
CA GLN A 93 -1.67 -8.20 -10.91
C GLN A 93 -2.02 -6.70 -10.86
N MET A 94 -2.85 -6.29 -9.89
CA MET A 94 -3.18 -4.87 -9.68
C MET A 94 -1.96 -4.03 -9.30
N TYR A 95 -1.10 -4.54 -8.42
CA TYR A 95 0.10 -3.85 -7.97
C TYR A 95 1.04 -3.54 -9.15
N PHE A 96 1.44 -4.57 -9.90
CA PHE A 96 2.34 -4.40 -11.04
C PHE A 96 1.70 -3.56 -12.16
N ALA A 97 0.40 -3.71 -12.43
CA ALA A 97 -0.31 -2.89 -13.42
C ALA A 97 -0.35 -1.39 -13.07
N ASN A 98 -0.23 -1.04 -11.79
CA ASN A 98 -0.28 0.35 -11.31
C ASN A 98 1.11 0.98 -11.09
N GLY A 99 2.18 0.34 -11.57
CA GLY A 99 3.55 0.82 -11.45
C GLY A 99 4.32 0.23 -10.27
N GLY A 100 3.91 -0.96 -9.81
CA GLY A 100 4.65 -1.75 -8.85
C GLY A 100 6.06 -2.10 -9.32
N GLY A 101 6.98 -2.19 -8.37
CA GLY A 101 8.37 -2.58 -8.56
C GLY A 101 8.73 -3.76 -7.66
N PRO A 102 9.97 -3.84 -7.16
CA PRO A 102 10.34 -4.87 -6.20
C PRO A 102 9.45 -4.86 -4.96
N CYS A 103 9.03 -6.05 -4.52
CA CYS A 103 8.18 -6.22 -3.34
C CYS A 103 8.51 -7.53 -2.63
N TYR A 104 8.08 -7.64 -1.38
CA TYR A 104 8.15 -8.86 -0.59
C TYR A 104 6.81 -9.58 -0.58
N ILE A 105 6.85 -10.90 -0.71
CA ILE A 105 5.68 -11.76 -0.51
C ILE A 105 5.91 -12.56 0.76
N VAL A 106 4.97 -12.45 1.70
CA VAL A 106 4.92 -13.28 2.90
C VAL A 106 3.73 -14.23 2.75
N SER A 107 4.02 -15.40 2.19
CA SER A 107 3.04 -16.46 2.01
C SER A 107 2.80 -17.19 3.33
N VAL A 108 1.70 -16.91 4.03
CA VAL A 108 1.43 -17.52 5.34
C VAL A 108 1.00 -18.99 5.22
N ASN A 109 0.12 -19.31 4.28
CA ASN A 109 -0.38 -20.67 4.07
C ASN A 109 -0.92 -20.87 2.63
N GLY A 110 -1.24 -22.12 2.28
CA GLY A 110 -1.86 -22.48 1.01
C GLY A 110 -3.38 -22.33 0.99
N TYR A 111 -3.99 -22.52 -0.18
CA TYR A 111 -5.44 -22.38 -0.37
C TYR A 111 -6.30 -23.43 0.32
N GLY A 112 -5.69 -24.46 0.91
CA GLY A 112 -6.39 -25.47 1.72
C GLY A 112 -6.82 -24.96 3.10
N THR A 113 -6.35 -23.80 3.54
CA THR A 113 -6.67 -23.21 4.86
C THR A 113 -7.16 -21.78 4.68
N ALA A 114 -8.35 -21.48 5.21
CA ALA A 114 -8.92 -20.15 5.09
C ALA A 114 -8.06 -19.10 5.82
N PRO A 115 -8.03 -17.83 5.34
CA PRO A 115 -7.27 -16.79 6.02
C PRO A 115 -7.79 -16.58 7.45
N SER A 116 -6.85 -16.51 8.38
CA SER A 116 -7.14 -16.30 9.80
C SER A 116 -6.18 -15.29 10.41
N LEU A 117 -6.66 -14.56 11.42
CA LEU A 117 -5.86 -13.61 12.18
C LEU A 117 -4.70 -14.34 12.89
N GLY A 118 -5.04 -15.42 13.61
CA GLY A 118 -4.13 -16.29 14.36
C GLY A 118 -3.29 -15.59 15.42
N THR A 119 -2.04 -16.00 15.59
CA THR A 119 -1.12 -15.46 16.61
C THR A 119 0.26 -15.18 16.02
N GLU A 120 1.02 -14.28 16.64
CA GLU A 120 2.40 -13.94 16.24
C GLU A 120 3.39 -15.11 16.45
N THR A 121 2.97 -16.17 17.16
CA THR A 121 3.80 -17.34 17.52
C THR A 121 3.53 -18.58 16.68
N THR A 122 2.35 -18.69 16.06
CA THR A 122 1.93 -19.88 15.32
C THR A 122 1.99 -19.62 13.82
N ALA A 123 2.84 -20.36 13.12
CA ALA A 123 2.97 -20.30 11.66
C ALA A 123 1.64 -20.57 10.95
N GLY A 124 1.44 -19.96 9.78
CA GLY A 124 0.21 -20.14 9.00
C GLY A 124 -0.85 -19.06 9.19
N SER A 125 -0.60 -18.06 10.04
CA SER A 125 -1.52 -16.95 10.29
C SER A 125 -1.01 -15.61 9.78
N LEU A 126 -1.92 -14.67 9.55
CA LEU A 126 -1.57 -13.33 9.07
C LEU A 126 -0.71 -12.55 10.07
N LEU A 127 -0.94 -12.72 11.39
CA LEU A 127 -0.09 -12.12 12.42
C LEU A 127 1.32 -12.73 12.47
N TYR A 128 1.46 -14.04 12.25
CA TYR A 128 2.78 -14.64 12.14
C TYR A 128 3.54 -14.14 10.91
N GLY A 129 2.84 -13.99 9.78
CA GLY A 129 3.41 -13.38 8.58
C GLY A 129 3.92 -11.96 8.84
N LEU A 130 3.12 -11.14 9.52
CA LEU A 130 3.50 -9.79 9.94
C LEU A 130 4.75 -9.80 10.85
N LYS A 131 4.79 -10.72 11.83
CA LYS A 131 5.94 -10.89 12.71
C LYS A 131 7.20 -11.33 11.96
N SER A 132 7.07 -12.20 10.96
CA SER A 132 8.21 -12.65 10.16
C SER A 132 8.85 -11.51 9.36
N LEU A 133 8.05 -10.52 8.94
CA LEU A 133 8.50 -9.35 8.19
C LEU A 133 9.38 -8.40 9.01
N GLU A 134 9.33 -8.44 10.35
CA GLU A 134 10.20 -7.60 11.20
C GLU A 134 11.70 -7.89 10.98
N LYS A 135 12.03 -9.08 10.48
CA LYS A 135 13.41 -9.50 10.23
C LYS A 135 13.99 -8.90 8.95
N GLU A 136 13.14 -8.36 8.09
CA GLU A 136 13.53 -7.73 6.83
C GLU A 136 13.62 -6.21 7.00
N ASP A 137 14.71 -5.64 6.48
CA ASP A 137 15.05 -4.22 6.61
C ASP A 137 14.57 -3.35 5.43
N GLU A 138 14.34 -3.95 4.25
CA GLU A 138 13.89 -3.23 3.06
C GLU A 138 12.39 -2.84 3.03
N PRO A 139 11.43 -3.64 3.58
CA PRO A 139 10.01 -3.34 3.45
C PRO A 139 9.59 -2.02 4.11
N THR A 140 9.02 -1.12 3.33
CA THR A 140 8.53 0.19 3.80
C THR A 140 7.02 0.28 3.81
N LEU A 141 6.31 -0.57 3.06
CA LEU A 141 4.85 -0.59 3.03
C LEU A 141 4.32 -1.97 3.46
N ILE A 142 3.22 -1.99 4.20
CA ILE A 142 2.55 -3.24 4.59
C ILE A 142 1.16 -3.28 3.95
N VAL A 143 0.85 -4.39 3.28
CA VAL A 143 -0.42 -4.63 2.59
C VAL A 143 -0.94 -6.04 2.91
N PHE A 144 -2.25 -6.16 3.13
CA PHE A 144 -2.91 -7.43 3.42
C PHE A 144 -4.02 -7.72 2.40
N PRO A 145 -3.70 -8.34 1.24
CA PRO A 145 -4.70 -8.62 0.20
C PRO A 145 -5.88 -9.48 0.67
N ASP A 146 -5.65 -10.37 1.63
CA ASP A 146 -6.67 -11.29 2.15
C ASP A 146 -7.40 -10.74 3.39
N ALA A 147 -7.17 -9.48 3.80
CA ALA A 147 -7.75 -8.91 5.02
C ALA A 147 -9.29 -8.95 5.04
N GLU A 148 -9.93 -8.82 3.87
CA GLU A 148 -11.38 -8.87 3.76
C GLU A 148 -11.98 -10.19 4.28
N ALA A 149 -11.24 -11.30 4.14
CA ALA A 149 -11.66 -12.61 4.62
C ALA A 149 -11.83 -12.66 6.15
N LEU A 150 -11.19 -11.75 6.89
CA LEU A 150 -11.27 -11.67 8.35
C LEU A 150 -12.51 -10.89 8.85
N GLY A 151 -13.22 -10.17 7.97
CA GLY A 151 -14.29 -9.27 8.38
C GLY A 151 -13.80 -8.23 9.41
N ALA A 152 -14.54 -8.06 10.51
CA ALA A 152 -14.18 -7.10 11.56
C ALA A 152 -12.81 -7.38 12.22
N ASN A 153 -12.34 -8.62 12.22
CA ASN A 153 -11.02 -8.97 12.78
C ASN A 153 -9.85 -8.41 11.96
N ALA A 154 -10.10 -7.93 10.73
CA ALA A 154 -9.10 -7.23 9.93
C ALA A 154 -8.54 -6.00 10.65
N TYR A 155 -9.34 -5.31 11.45
CA TYR A 155 -8.88 -4.13 12.17
C TYR A 155 -7.94 -4.45 13.32
N GLN A 156 -8.04 -5.64 13.92
CA GLN A 156 -7.05 -6.11 14.89
C GLN A 156 -5.70 -6.37 14.20
N LEU A 157 -5.72 -6.95 13.00
CA LEU A 157 -4.53 -7.13 12.17
C LEU A 157 -3.90 -5.78 11.80
N TYR A 158 -4.71 -4.82 11.32
CA TYR A 158 -4.22 -3.48 10.99
C TYR A 158 -3.64 -2.75 12.19
N ASN A 159 -4.28 -2.86 13.36
CA ASN A 159 -3.74 -2.27 14.60
C ASN A 159 -2.35 -2.83 14.94
N LYS A 160 -2.13 -4.14 14.75
CA LYS A 160 -0.82 -4.76 14.94
C LYS A 160 0.21 -4.33 13.91
N ALA A 161 -0.19 -4.14 12.66
CA ALA A 161 0.68 -3.58 11.64
C ALA A 161 1.05 -2.11 11.93
N LEU A 162 0.12 -1.33 12.48
CA LEU A 162 0.38 0.05 12.92
C LEU A 162 1.32 0.09 14.13
N ASP A 163 1.19 -0.83 15.09
CA ASP A 163 2.12 -0.96 16.22
C ASP A 163 3.55 -1.19 15.71
N GLN A 164 3.71 -2.16 14.80
CA GLN A 164 5.01 -2.43 14.19
C GLN A 164 5.56 -1.24 13.39
N ALA A 165 4.68 -0.51 12.68
CA ALA A 165 5.10 0.66 11.93
C ALA A 165 5.52 1.82 12.83
N GLU A 166 4.89 1.98 13.99
CA GLU A 166 5.30 2.94 15.01
C GLU A 166 6.62 2.55 15.68
N ASP A 167 6.80 1.26 15.99
CA ASP A 167 8.01 0.76 16.65
C ASP A 167 9.24 0.89 15.74
N MET A 168 9.10 0.56 14.46
CA MET A 168 10.22 0.57 13.50
C MET A 168 10.43 1.93 12.83
N LYS A 169 9.38 2.77 12.74
CA LYS A 169 9.35 4.15 12.20
C LYS A 169 9.69 4.31 10.72
N ASP A 170 10.01 3.22 10.03
CA ASP A 170 10.31 3.15 8.59
C ASP A 170 9.13 2.59 7.77
N ARG A 171 8.18 1.91 8.42
CA ARG A 171 7.02 1.27 7.76
C ARG A 171 5.79 2.18 7.69
N PHE A 172 4.93 1.88 6.73
CA PHE A 172 3.64 2.54 6.54
C PHE A 172 2.56 1.53 6.08
N VAL A 173 1.40 1.54 6.73
CA VAL A 173 0.34 0.56 6.48
C VAL A 173 -0.69 1.11 5.50
N ILE A 174 -0.93 0.39 4.40
CA ILE A 174 -2.01 0.71 3.46
C ILE A 174 -3.19 -0.20 3.77
N MET A 175 -4.31 0.40 4.15
CA MET A 175 -5.49 -0.30 4.64
C MET A 175 -6.67 -0.16 3.69
N ASP A 176 -7.49 -1.19 3.68
CA ASP A 176 -8.81 -1.17 3.08
C ASP A 176 -9.88 -0.96 4.15
N VAL A 177 -10.95 -0.25 3.79
CA VAL A 177 -12.16 -0.19 4.62
C VAL A 177 -12.90 -1.52 4.48
N VAL A 178 -12.83 -2.36 5.51
CA VAL A 178 -13.47 -3.68 5.57
C VAL A 178 -14.85 -3.58 6.22
N GLY A 179 -15.87 -4.13 5.56
CA GLY A 179 -17.26 -3.94 5.96
C GLY A 179 -17.76 -2.56 5.55
N ASP A 180 -18.25 -1.79 6.51
CA ASP A 180 -18.79 -0.45 6.29
C ASP A 180 -17.95 0.66 6.92
N VAL A 181 -18.19 1.89 6.45
CA VAL A 181 -17.47 3.10 6.88
C VAL A 181 -17.70 3.43 8.36
N ALA A 182 -18.89 3.14 8.90
CA ALA A 182 -19.18 3.43 10.31
C ALA A 182 -18.41 2.47 11.23
N SER A 183 -18.33 1.19 10.87
CA SER A 183 -17.50 0.20 11.56
C SER A 183 -16.02 0.57 11.57
N PHE A 184 -15.51 1.08 10.45
CA PHE A 184 -14.13 1.58 10.34
C PHE A 184 -13.87 2.79 11.27
N LYS A 185 -14.80 3.74 11.30
CA LYS A 185 -14.66 4.96 12.12
C LYS A 185 -14.92 4.70 13.60
N GLY A 186 -15.74 3.70 13.92
CA GLY A 186 -16.11 3.31 15.28
C GLY A 186 -15.00 2.59 16.06
N ALA A 187 -15.42 2.00 17.18
CA ALA A 187 -14.53 1.31 18.13
C ALA A 187 -13.92 0.01 17.60
N SER A 188 -14.55 -0.61 16.59
CA SER A 188 -14.04 -1.84 15.96
C SER A 188 -12.95 -1.58 14.94
N GLY A 189 -12.79 -0.33 14.47
CA GLY A 189 -11.80 0.05 13.47
C GLY A 189 -10.38 0.27 14.01
N PRO A 190 -9.48 0.88 13.22
CA PRO A 190 -8.14 1.21 13.66
C PRO A 190 -8.17 2.17 14.86
N THR A 191 -7.35 1.96 15.90
CA THR A 191 -7.35 2.82 17.10
C THR A 191 -6.01 3.52 17.29
N SER A 192 -5.96 4.55 18.14
CA SER A 192 -4.73 5.31 18.45
C SER A 192 -3.66 4.51 19.19
N GLY A 193 -3.98 3.29 19.63
CA GLY A 193 -3.03 2.41 20.30
C GLY A 193 -2.59 2.91 21.68
N PRO A 194 -1.64 2.21 22.31
CA PRO A 194 -1.14 2.55 23.65
C PRO A 194 -0.38 3.89 23.70
N SER A 195 0.34 4.22 22.63
CA SER A 195 1.12 5.46 22.48
C SER A 195 0.24 6.69 22.21
N GLY A 196 -0.93 6.49 21.61
CA GLY A 196 -1.79 7.55 21.10
C GLY A 196 -1.43 8.05 19.69
N GLU A 197 -0.31 7.62 19.13
CA GLU A 197 0.33 8.27 17.98
C GLU A 197 0.39 7.39 16.72
N ARG A 198 0.07 6.09 16.80
CA ARG A 198 0.27 5.14 15.69
C ARG A 198 -0.54 5.43 14.42
N LEU A 199 -1.62 6.21 14.50
CA LEU A 199 -2.52 6.50 13.36
C LEU A 199 -1.83 7.24 12.22
N LYS A 200 -0.76 8.00 12.49
CA LYS A 200 0.02 8.65 11.43
C LYS A 200 0.71 7.66 10.49
N TYR A 201 0.98 6.43 10.93
CA TYR A 201 1.71 5.42 10.15
C TYR A 201 0.83 4.60 9.19
N GLY A 202 -0.40 5.02 8.93
CA GLY A 202 -1.22 4.35 7.93
C GLY A 202 -2.22 5.24 7.22
N ALA A 203 -2.76 4.72 6.12
CA ALA A 203 -3.81 5.36 5.33
C ALA A 203 -4.84 4.33 4.88
N ALA A 204 -6.12 4.70 4.94
CA ALA A 204 -7.21 3.86 4.47
C ALA A 204 -7.79 4.35 3.15
N TYR A 205 -8.23 3.41 2.32
CA TYR A 205 -8.80 3.67 0.99
C TYR A 205 -10.17 3.02 0.82
N TYR A 206 -11.09 3.75 0.18
CA TYR A 206 -12.47 3.33 -0.08
C TYR A 206 -12.97 3.96 -1.39
N PRO A 207 -13.82 3.28 -2.18
CA PRO A 207 -14.39 1.96 -1.99
C PRO A 207 -13.58 0.86 -2.69
N LYS A 208 -14.13 -0.35 -2.69
CA LYS A 208 -13.62 -1.47 -3.50
C LYS A 208 -13.69 -1.15 -4.98
N LEU A 209 -12.90 -1.85 -5.77
CA LEU A 209 -12.69 -1.61 -7.18
C LEU A 209 -13.23 -2.78 -8.00
N GLU A 210 -14.08 -2.48 -8.97
CA GLU A 210 -14.42 -3.41 -10.03
C GLU A 210 -13.25 -3.45 -11.01
N THR A 211 -12.65 -4.62 -11.18
CA THR A 211 -11.45 -4.76 -12.01
C THR A 211 -11.79 -5.21 -13.43
N VAL A 212 -10.78 -5.27 -14.30
CA VAL A 212 -10.87 -5.96 -15.60
C VAL A 212 -10.53 -7.45 -15.50
N LEU A 213 -10.08 -7.91 -14.33
CA LEU A 213 -9.63 -9.28 -14.10
C LEU A 213 -10.82 -10.23 -14.09
N SER A 214 -10.62 -11.43 -14.63
CA SER A 214 -11.62 -12.50 -14.66
C SER A 214 -11.28 -13.56 -13.62
N TYR A 215 -12.29 -14.23 -13.08
CA TYR A 215 -12.09 -15.32 -12.15
C TYR A 215 -11.37 -16.50 -12.82
N SER A 216 -10.43 -17.11 -12.09
CA SER A 216 -9.82 -18.39 -12.46
C SER A 216 -10.77 -19.54 -12.11
N PHE A 217 -11.00 -20.47 -13.04
CA PHE A 217 -11.91 -21.61 -12.84
C PHE A 217 -11.46 -22.81 -13.68
N ASP A 218 -11.92 -24.01 -13.30
CA ASP A 218 -11.80 -25.21 -14.12
C ASP A 218 -13.15 -25.56 -14.77
N ASP A 219 -13.12 -26.01 -16.03
CA ASP A 219 -14.32 -26.43 -16.77
C ASP A 219 -15.13 -27.51 -16.00
N ALA A 220 -14.44 -28.31 -15.18
CA ALA A 220 -15.04 -29.38 -14.38
C ALA A 220 -15.75 -28.90 -13.10
N ASP A 221 -15.65 -27.62 -12.75
CA ASP A 221 -16.23 -27.05 -11.53
C ASP A 221 -17.41 -26.12 -11.83
N VAL A 222 -17.52 -25.60 -13.05
CA VAL A 222 -18.63 -24.72 -13.45
C VAL A 222 -19.90 -25.54 -13.73
N ALA A 223 -20.93 -25.34 -12.92
CA ALA A 223 -22.21 -26.03 -13.04
C ALA A 223 -23.18 -25.35 -14.02
N ILE A 224 -23.94 -26.16 -14.76
CA ILE A 224 -25.07 -25.71 -15.59
C ILE A 224 -26.33 -25.81 -14.73
N THR A 225 -26.85 -24.68 -14.25
CA THR A 225 -28.01 -24.66 -13.34
C THR A 225 -29.34 -24.79 -14.07
N SER A 226 -29.39 -24.35 -15.34
CA SER A 226 -30.58 -24.51 -16.18
C SER A 226 -30.20 -24.52 -17.66
N TYR A 227 -30.83 -25.39 -18.43
CA TYR A 227 -30.78 -25.37 -19.88
C TYR A 227 -32.20 -25.52 -20.40
N LYS A 228 -32.71 -24.47 -21.08
CA LYS A 228 -34.03 -24.43 -21.69
C LYS A 228 -33.95 -23.99 -23.15
N GLU A 229 -34.84 -24.53 -23.96
CA GLU A 229 -35.04 -24.13 -25.36
C GLU A 229 -36.54 -23.92 -25.63
N THR A 230 -36.84 -23.01 -26.52
CA THR A 230 -38.18 -22.66 -26.96
C THR A 230 -38.69 -23.75 -27.88
N ASN A 231 -39.79 -24.39 -27.48
CA ASN A 231 -40.45 -25.37 -28.31
C ASN A 231 -41.20 -24.70 -29.48
N GLY A 232 -41.74 -25.49 -30.41
CA GLY A 232 -42.54 -24.99 -31.55
C GLY A 232 -43.82 -24.25 -31.17
N SER A 233 -44.16 -24.14 -29.87
CA SER A 233 -45.28 -23.37 -29.33
C SER A 233 -44.85 -22.08 -28.64
N GLY A 234 -43.57 -21.70 -28.71
CA GLY A 234 -43.07 -20.45 -28.13
C GLY A 234 -42.83 -20.49 -26.61
N VAL A 235 -42.77 -21.68 -26.01
CA VAL A 235 -42.57 -21.87 -24.57
C VAL A 235 -41.19 -22.44 -24.29
N LEU A 236 -40.46 -21.85 -23.34
CA LEU A 236 -39.18 -22.36 -22.83
C LEU A 236 -39.39 -23.65 -22.04
N VAL A 237 -38.84 -24.76 -22.53
CA VAL A 237 -38.92 -26.08 -21.90
C VAL A 237 -37.50 -26.56 -21.54
N PRO A 238 -37.29 -27.22 -20.38
CA PRO A 238 -35.99 -27.79 -20.04
C PRO A 238 -35.50 -28.78 -21.10
N VAL A 239 -34.25 -28.61 -21.54
CA VAL A 239 -33.58 -29.55 -22.44
C VAL A 239 -33.12 -30.75 -21.62
N THR A 240 -33.51 -31.95 -22.04
CA THR A 240 -33.02 -33.18 -21.42
C THR A 240 -31.61 -33.45 -21.95
N THR A 241 -30.59 -33.03 -21.20
CA THR A 241 -29.18 -33.21 -21.54
C THR A 241 -28.44 -33.97 -20.44
N THR A 242 -27.39 -34.70 -20.79
CA THR A 242 -26.44 -35.28 -19.84
C THR A 242 -25.36 -34.27 -19.42
N ALA A 243 -25.27 -33.12 -20.09
CA ALA A 243 -24.30 -32.08 -19.77
C ALA A 243 -24.73 -31.32 -18.50
N THR A 244 -24.03 -31.58 -17.40
CA THR A 244 -24.29 -30.94 -16.10
C THR A 244 -23.25 -29.88 -15.76
N LYS A 245 -22.08 -29.96 -16.41
CA LYS A 245 -20.95 -29.06 -16.21
C LYS A 245 -20.43 -28.49 -17.52
N LEU A 246 -19.64 -27.42 -17.41
CA LEU A 246 -19.01 -26.78 -18.57
C LEU A 246 -18.08 -27.74 -19.33
N ALA A 247 -17.40 -28.64 -18.63
CA ALA A 247 -16.59 -29.71 -19.25
C ALA A 247 -17.41 -30.65 -20.14
N ASP A 248 -18.64 -30.98 -19.75
CA ASP A 248 -19.53 -31.82 -20.57
C ASP A 248 -20.03 -31.05 -21.80
N LEU A 249 -20.28 -29.75 -21.63
CA LEU A 249 -20.71 -28.86 -22.72
C LEU A 249 -19.62 -28.72 -23.78
N LYS A 250 -18.35 -28.70 -23.37
CA LYS A 250 -17.19 -28.67 -24.28
C LYS A 250 -17.18 -29.83 -25.27
N LEU A 251 -17.57 -31.02 -24.81
CA LEU A 251 -17.61 -32.24 -25.61
C LEU A 251 -18.88 -32.35 -26.46
N SER A 252 -20.00 -31.83 -25.97
CA SER A 252 -21.31 -31.98 -26.61
C SER A 252 -21.68 -30.83 -27.56
N ASN A 253 -21.33 -29.57 -27.24
CA ASN A 253 -21.62 -28.41 -28.05
C ASN A 253 -20.55 -27.31 -27.90
N SER A 254 -19.60 -27.26 -28.86
CA SER A 254 -18.49 -26.32 -28.83
C SER A 254 -18.89 -24.85 -29.00
N GLU A 255 -20.01 -24.56 -29.67
CA GLU A 255 -20.49 -23.18 -29.84
C GLU A 255 -21.02 -22.63 -28.51
N LEU A 256 -21.90 -23.39 -27.84
CA LEU A 256 -22.41 -23.03 -26.52
C LEU A 256 -21.30 -22.96 -25.48
N TYR A 257 -20.30 -23.84 -25.55
CA TYR A 257 -19.12 -23.76 -24.70
C TYR A 257 -18.37 -22.43 -24.85
N ASN A 258 -18.15 -21.97 -26.08
CA ASN A 258 -17.47 -20.70 -26.33
C ASN A 258 -18.30 -19.49 -25.87
N LEU A 259 -19.63 -19.53 -26.03
CA LEU A 259 -20.53 -18.52 -25.49
C LEU A 259 -20.52 -18.50 -23.96
N ALA A 260 -20.55 -19.67 -23.33
CA ALA A 260 -20.46 -19.81 -21.88
C ALA A 260 -19.13 -19.25 -21.34
N LYS A 261 -18.01 -19.59 -21.99
CA LYS A 261 -16.69 -19.08 -21.61
C LYS A 261 -16.64 -17.55 -21.67
N ARG A 262 -17.14 -16.93 -22.75
CA ARG A 262 -17.23 -15.47 -22.87
C ARG A 262 -18.14 -14.86 -21.81
N ALA A 263 -19.26 -15.50 -21.50
CA ALA A 263 -20.18 -15.04 -20.46
C ALA A 263 -19.52 -15.06 -19.08
N ILE A 264 -18.73 -16.10 -18.75
CA ILE A 264 -17.98 -16.18 -17.50
C ILE A 264 -16.86 -15.13 -17.46
N GLU A 265 -16.10 -14.99 -18.54
CA GLU A 265 -15.04 -13.97 -18.68
C GLU A 265 -15.59 -12.54 -18.62
N SER A 266 -16.90 -12.32 -18.83
CA SER A 266 -17.52 -11.00 -18.61
C SER A 266 -17.64 -10.63 -17.13
N LYS A 267 -17.59 -11.62 -16.22
CA LYS A 267 -17.69 -11.42 -14.78
C LYS A 267 -16.35 -11.03 -14.21
N ARG A 268 -16.34 -9.90 -13.51
CA ARG A 268 -15.13 -9.27 -13.02
C ARG A 268 -14.90 -9.54 -11.55
N VAL A 269 -13.62 -9.65 -11.19
CA VAL A 269 -13.20 -9.74 -9.79
C VAL A 269 -13.31 -8.36 -9.15
N VAL A 270 -13.94 -8.30 -7.98
CA VAL A 270 -13.92 -7.11 -7.12
C VAL A 270 -12.76 -7.23 -6.14
N LEU A 271 -11.95 -6.19 -6.04
CA LEU A 271 -10.78 -6.15 -5.16
C LEU A 271 -10.78 -4.91 -4.29
N ALA A 272 -10.13 -5.04 -3.13
CA ALA A 272 -9.85 -3.91 -2.27
C ALA A 272 -8.70 -3.05 -2.86
N PRO A 273 -8.70 -1.72 -2.66
CA PRO A 273 -7.78 -0.80 -3.33
C PRO A 273 -6.33 -0.84 -2.84
N SER A 274 -6.02 -1.39 -1.67
CA SER A 274 -4.69 -1.32 -1.03
C SER A 274 -3.54 -1.75 -1.94
N SER A 275 -3.73 -2.83 -2.71
CA SER A 275 -2.69 -3.36 -3.60
C SER A 275 -2.46 -2.47 -4.83
N ALA A 276 -3.53 -1.88 -5.37
CA ALA A 276 -3.41 -0.88 -6.43
C ALA A 276 -2.73 0.39 -5.90
N MET A 277 -3.05 0.79 -4.67
CA MET A 277 -2.46 1.96 -4.02
C MET A 277 -0.98 1.77 -3.72
N ALA A 278 -0.53 0.58 -3.32
CA ALA A 278 0.89 0.28 -3.19
C ALA A 278 1.64 0.48 -4.53
N GLY A 279 1.01 0.11 -5.65
CA GLY A 279 1.55 0.36 -6.99
C GLY A 279 1.60 1.85 -7.32
N VAL A 280 0.53 2.59 -7.00
CA VAL A 280 0.48 4.06 -7.15
C VAL A 280 1.57 4.75 -6.31
N TYR A 281 1.82 4.29 -5.09
CA TYR A 281 2.89 4.84 -4.24
C TYR A 281 4.26 4.63 -4.90
N ALA A 282 4.56 3.41 -5.34
CA ALA A 282 5.81 3.11 -6.06
C ALA A 282 5.97 3.95 -7.33
N LYS A 283 4.89 4.12 -8.09
CA LYS A 283 4.89 4.95 -9.29
C LYS A 283 5.14 6.43 -8.99
N VAL A 284 4.47 6.99 -7.98
CA VAL A 284 4.61 8.41 -7.64
C VAL A 284 5.99 8.69 -7.07
N ASP A 285 6.48 7.82 -6.20
CA ASP A 285 7.80 7.96 -5.59
C ASP A 285 8.91 7.96 -6.65
N SER A 286 8.88 7.02 -7.60
CA SER A 286 9.87 6.91 -8.67
C SER A 286 9.81 8.05 -9.71
N THR A 287 8.67 8.73 -9.84
CA THR A 287 8.48 9.78 -10.88
C THR A 287 8.51 11.20 -10.33
N SER A 288 8.19 11.40 -9.05
CA SER A 288 8.02 12.72 -8.44
C SER A 288 8.56 12.82 -7.01
N GLY A 289 9.10 11.73 -6.45
CA GLY A 289 9.59 11.68 -5.08
C GLY A 289 8.49 11.43 -4.04
N VAL A 290 8.90 10.91 -2.88
CA VAL A 290 8.00 10.53 -1.77
C VAL A 290 7.23 11.72 -1.16
N TRP A 291 7.74 12.94 -1.34
CA TRP A 291 7.11 14.19 -0.89
C TRP A 291 5.89 14.58 -1.75
N LYS A 292 5.70 13.98 -2.93
CA LYS A 292 4.50 14.17 -3.74
C LYS A 292 3.35 13.32 -3.21
N ALA A 293 2.21 13.96 -2.92
CA ALA A 293 1.00 13.25 -2.52
C ALA A 293 0.54 12.23 -3.60
N PRO A 294 0.28 10.96 -3.24
CA PRO A 294 -0.17 9.91 -4.15
C PRO A 294 -1.69 10.00 -4.42
N ALA A 295 -2.15 11.18 -4.81
CA ALA A 295 -3.53 11.48 -5.18
C ALA A 295 -3.58 12.20 -6.54
N ASN A 296 -4.77 12.26 -7.14
CA ASN A 296 -5.00 12.68 -8.52
C ASN A 296 -4.25 11.80 -9.54
N VAL A 297 -4.15 10.49 -9.24
CA VAL A 297 -3.54 9.48 -10.11
C VAL A 297 -4.62 8.52 -10.59
N GLY A 298 -4.61 8.21 -11.89
CA GLY A 298 -5.52 7.24 -12.48
C GLY A 298 -5.12 5.81 -12.17
N LEU A 299 -6.11 4.96 -11.91
CA LEU A 299 -5.91 3.54 -11.64
C LEU A 299 -5.99 2.72 -12.92
N SER A 300 -5.02 1.82 -13.10
CA SER A 300 -5.00 0.81 -14.16
C SER A 300 -5.69 -0.47 -13.68
N PHE A 301 -6.26 -1.21 -14.63
CA PHE A 301 -7.04 -2.44 -14.39
C PHE A 301 -8.32 -2.25 -13.57
N VAL A 302 -8.79 -1.00 -13.47
CA VAL A 302 -10.05 -0.64 -12.80
C VAL A 302 -11.07 -0.19 -13.84
N VAL A 303 -12.28 -0.73 -13.75
CA VAL A 303 -13.44 -0.27 -14.51
C VAL A 303 -14.12 0.88 -13.79
N ALA A 304 -14.47 0.68 -12.52
CA ALA A 304 -15.07 1.69 -11.65
C ALA A 304 -14.95 1.30 -10.17
N PRO A 305 -15.11 2.24 -9.23
CA PRO A 305 -15.35 1.93 -7.84
C PRO A 305 -16.75 1.32 -7.65
N THR A 306 -16.90 0.36 -6.73
CA THR A 306 -18.17 -0.34 -6.47
C THR A 306 -19.26 0.59 -5.91
N VAL A 307 -18.85 1.69 -5.29
CA VAL A 307 -19.75 2.73 -4.76
C VAL A 307 -19.35 4.07 -5.36
N LYS A 308 -20.33 4.78 -5.93
CA LYS A 308 -20.12 6.16 -6.39
C LYS A 308 -20.25 7.08 -5.19
N ILE A 309 -19.23 7.89 -4.94
CA ILE A 309 -19.16 8.81 -3.79
C ILE A 309 -19.39 10.25 -4.27
N SER A 310 -20.40 10.91 -3.70
CA SER A 310 -20.69 12.33 -3.91
C SER A 310 -19.65 13.24 -3.24
N HIS A 311 -19.75 14.56 -3.46
CA HIS A 311 -18.87 15.49 -2.79
C HIS A 311 -19.14 15.54 -1.27
N GLU A 312 -20.42 15.56 -0.89
CA GLU A 312 -20.92 15.65 0.49
C GLU A 312 -20.63 14.35 1.26
N GLU A 313 -20.76 13.20 0.61
CA GLU A 313 -20.37 11.91 1.20
C GLU A 313 -18.87 11.86 1.45
N GLN A 314 -18.06 12.38 0.51
CA GLN A 314 -16.61 12.44 0.65
C GLN A 314 -16.17 13.34 1.81
N GLU A 315 -16.87 14.45 2.08
CA GLU A 315 -16.54 15.35 3.19
C GLU A 315 -16.47 14.58 4.52
N ASN A 316 -17.49 13.76 4.78
CA ASN A 316 -17.58 12.92 5.97
C ASN A 316 -16.58 11.77 5.98
N LEU A 317 -16.05 11.33 4.84
CA LEU A 317 -14.95 10.36 4.77
C LEU A 317 -13.61 11.01 5.10
N ASN A 318 -13.41 12.22 4.60
CA ASN A 318 -12.13 12.91 4.63
C ASN A 318 -11.87 13.61 5.97
N VAL A 319 -12.90 14.16 6.61
CA VAL A 319 -12.85 14.74 7.97
C VAL A 319 -13.86 14.02 8.84
N ASP A 320 -13.42 13.55 10.00
CA ASP A 320 -14.33 13.06 11.03
C ASP A 320 -14.34 14.04 12.21
N PRO A 321 -15.48 14.72 12.48
CA PRO A 321 -15.58 15.67 13.59
C PRO A 321 -15.44 15.04 14.98
N THR A 322 -15.70 13.73 15.11
CA THR A 322 -15.82 13.05 16.40
C THR A 322 -14.72 12.02 16.61
N GLY A 323 -14.49 11.16 15.60
CA GLY A 323 -13.56 10.02 15.68
C GLY A 323 -12.16 10.28 15.14
N GLY A 324 -11.94 11.43 14.48
CA GLY A 324 -10.63 11.86 13.97
C GLY A 324 -10.05 11.13 12.76
N LYS A 325 -10.64 9.99 12.34
CA LYS A 325 -10.07 9.11 11.31
C LYS A 325 -10.49 9.51 9.89
N SER A 326 -9.50 9.74 9.02
CA SER A 326 -9.72 10.00 7.61
C SER A 326 -9.69 8.74 6.75
N ILE A 327 -10.51 8.75 5.70
CA ILE A 327 -10.57 7.73 4.66
C ILE A 327 -10.37 8.41 3.31
N ASN A 328 -9.44 7.91 2.51
CA ASN A 328 -9.15 8.44 1.17
C ASN A 328 -10.12 7.84 0.15
N ALA A 329 -10.90 8.69 -0.50
CA ALA A 329 -11.88 8.26 -1.49
C ALA A 329 -11.23 7.99 -2.86
N ILE A 330 -11.69 6.96 -3.56
CA ILE A 330 -11.42 6.70 -4.98
C ILE A 330 -12.69 7.01 -5.75
N ARG A 331 -12.61 7.90 -6.75
CA ARG A 331 -13.78 8.47 -7.42
C ARG A 331 -13.64 8.42 -8.93
N THR A 332 -14.77 8.27 -9.61
CA THR A 332 -14.84 8.35 -11.06
C THR A 332 -15.25 9.76 -11.50
N PHE A 333 -14.49 10.30 -12.44
CA PHE A 333 -14.74 11.61 -13.03
C PHE A 333 -14.97 11.45 -14.54
N THR A 334 -16.04 12.06 -15.04
CA THR A 334 -16.33 12.10 -16.48
C THR A 334 -15.14 12.72 -17.24
N GLY A 335 -14.62 12.00 -18.23
CA GLY A 335 -13.48 12.44 -19.05
C GLY A 335 -12.09 12.25 -18.41
N LYS A 336 -11.99 11.89 -17.12
CA LYS A 336 -10.69 11.61 -16.45
C LYS A 336 -10.56 10.17 -15.93
N GLY A 337 -11.65 9.40 -15.93
CA GLY A 337 -11.66 8.02 -15.44
C GLY A 337 -11.68 7.94 -13.91
N THR A 338 -11.24 6.82 -13.36
CA THR A 338 -11.19 6.57 -11.91
C THR A 338 -9.86 7.06 -11.34
N LEU A 339 -9.94 8.00 -10.40
CA LEU A 339 -8.80 8.65 -9.76
C LEU A 339 -8.79 8.39 -8.26
N VAL A 340 -7.59 8.26 -7.70
CA VAL A 340 -7.37 8.38 -6.25
C VAL A 340 -7.59 9.83 -5.85
N TRP A 341 -8.50 10.09 -4.92
CA TRP A 341 -8.96 11.44 -4.59
C TRP A 341 -8.85 11.77 -3.09
N GLY A 342 -7.71 11.40 -2.50
CA GLY A 342 -7.33 11.72 -1.12
C GLY A 342 -5.92 11.22 -0.79
N ALA A 343 -5.21 11.91 0.09
CA ALA A 343 -3.85 11.55 0.54
C ALA A 343 -3.61 11.86 2.02
N ARG A 344 -4.62 11.63 2.87
CA ARG A 344 -4.52 11.77 4.32
C ARG A 344 -4.12 10.46 5.00
N THR A 345 -3.40 10.56 6.10
CA THR A 345 -3.17 9.43 7.02
C THR A 345 -4.45 9.15 7.81
N LEU A 346 -4.44 8.14 8.69
CA LEU A 346 -5.55 7.96 9.62
C LEU A 346 -5.64 9.11 10.64
N ASP A 347 -4.51 9.78 10.93
CA ASP A 347 -4.45 10.97 11.78
C ASP A 347 -4.73 12.27 10.97
N GLY A 348 -5.82 12.25 10.19
CA GLY A 348 -6.09 13.31 9.22
C GLY A 348 -6.55 14.65 9.82
N ASN A 349 -6.91 14.69 11.10
CA ASN A 349 -7.21 15.93 11.81
C ASN A 349 -5.95 16.60 12.41
N SER A 350 -4.82 15.89 12.45
CA SER A 350 -3.56 16.47 12.94
C SER A 350 -3.11 17.66 12.11
N ASN A 351 -2.39 18.58 12.74
CA ASN A 351 -1.76 19.71 12.05
C ASN A 351 -0.39 19.34 11.46
N GLU A 352 0.22 18.27 11.97
CA GLU A 352 1.57 17.83 11.61
C GLU A 352 1.51 16.61 10.67
N TRP A 353 0.78 15.58 11.08
CA TRP A 353 0.83 14.25 10.46
C TRP A 353 -0.34 13.93 9.54
N ARG A 354 -1.07 14.97 9.11
CA ARG A 354 -2.27 14.87 8.28
C ARG A 354 -2.06 14.10 6.98
N TYR A 355 -0.92 14.31 6.31
CA TYR A 355 -0.73 13.90 4.93
C TYR A 355 0.23 12.73 4.80
N VAL A 356 -0.13 11.78 3.93
CA VAL A 356 0.69 10.61 3.60
C VAL A 356 2.09 11.00 3.15
N SER A 357 2.20 11.98 2.24
CA SER A 357 3.51 12.38 1.70
C SER A 357 4.42 12.98 2.77
N VAL A 358 3.87 13.71 3.73
CA VAL A 358 4.63 14.29 4.85
C VAL A 358 5.16 13.17 5.74
N ARG A 359 4.30 12.26 6.22
CA ARG A 359 4.76 11.16 7.10
C ARG A 359 5.75 10.23 6.40
N ARG A 360 5.49 9.86 5.14
CA ARG A 360 6.39 8.97 4.38
C ARG A 360 7.73 9.63 4.05
N PHE A 361 7.76 10.94 3.79
CA PHE A 361 9.00 11.68 3.63
C PHE A 361 9.82 11.68 4.92
N PHE A 362 9.19 11.91 6.09
CA PHE A 362 9.87 11.80 7.38
C PHE A 362 10.41 10.39 7.63
N ASN A 363 9.64 9.32 7.38
CA ASN A 363 10.13 7.94 7.51
C ASN A 363 11.40 7.70 6.67
N MET A 364 11.41 8.16 5.41
CA MET A 364 12.57 8.02 4.53
C MET A 364 13.79 8.77 5.07
N VAL A 365 13.63 10.01 5.52
CA VAL A 365 14.74 10.82 6.04
C VAL A 365 15.28 10.23 7.35
N GLU A 366 14.39 9.85 8.27
CA GLU A 366 14.74 9.24 9.56
C GLU A 366 15.57 7.95 9.33
N GLU A 367 15.12 7.06 8.45
CA GLU A 367 15.81 5.79 8.19
C GLU A 367 17.12 5.99 7.40
N SER A 368 17.15 6.89 6.41
CA SER A 368 18.37 7.21 5.65
C SER A 368 19.47 7.76 6.56
N VAL A 369 19.11 8.70 7.45
CA VAL A 369 20.04 9.30 8.41
C VAL A 369 20.49 8.26 9.44
N LYS A 370 19.58 7.43 9.96
CA LYS A 370 19.92 6.34 10.89
C LYS A 370 20.95 5.38 10.28
N LYS A 371 20.68 4.77 9.13
CA LYS A 371 21.63 3.85 8.47
C LYS A 371 22.98 4.52 8.16
N SER A 372 22.95 5.78 7.75
CA SER A 372 24.17 6.51 7.39
C SER A 372 25.02 6.91 8.59
N THR A 373 24.40 7.08 9.77
CA THR A 373 25.08 7.44 11.02
C THR A 373 25.65 6.24 11.77
N GLU A 374 25.22 5.00 11.46
CA GLU A 374 25.75 3.77 12.07
C GLU A 374 27.28 3.63 11.93
N ARG A 375 27.86 4.10 10.83
CA ARG A 375 29.31 4.06 10.61
C ARG A 375 30.12 4.87 11.64
N PHE A 376 29.47 5.80 12.35
CA PHE A 376 30.10 6.64 13.37
C PHE A 376 29.94 6.05 14.78
N VAL A 377 29.24 4.93 14.92
CA VAL A 377 29.19 4.20 16.18
C VAL A 377 30.60 3.69 16.49
N PHE A 378 31.06 3.91 17.73
CA PHE A 378 32.42 3.64 18.20
C PHE A 378 33.53 4.55 17.66
N GLU A 379 33.22 5.59 16.88
CA GLU A 379 34.18 6.65 16.59
C GLU A 379 34.47 7.50 17.85
N PRO A 380 35.65 8.15 17.95
CA PRO A 380 35.94 9.05 19.06
C PRO A 380 34.88 10.16 19.20
N ASN A 381 34.24 10.26 20.37
CA ASN A 381 33.20 11.26 20.66
C ASN A 381 33.82 12.67 20.83
N THR A 382 34.16 13.31 19.71
CA THR A 382 34.86 14.60 19.66
C THR A 382 34.18 15.56 18.70
N ALA A 383 34.48 16.86 18.83
CA ALA A 383 33.92 17.91 17.96
C ALA A 383 34.14 17.63 16.46
N ASN A 384 35.25 16.99 16.08
CA ASN A 384 35.51 16.63 14.69
C ASN A 384 34.51 15.61 14.15
N THR A 385 34.12 14.63 14.97
CA THR A 385 33.11 13.62 14.62
C THR A 385 31.74 14.27 14.50
N TRP A 386 31.39 15.16 15.44
CA TRP A 386 30.11 15.89 15.42
C TRP A 386 29.95 16.71 14.13
N ILE A 387 30.97 17.48 13.76
CA ILE A 387 30.96 18.30 12.54
C ILE A 387 30.82 17.41 11.30
N ARG A 388 31.52 16.26 11.24
CA ARG A 388 31.39 15.33 10.11
C ARG A 388 29.97 14.79 9.95
N VAL A 389 29.34 14.40 11.05
CA VAL A 389 27.95 13.90 11.03
C VAL A 389 26.98 15.02 10.67
N GLN A 390 27.15 16.21 11.26
CA GLN A 390 26.33 17.38 10.95
C GLN A 390 26.39 17.71 9.46
N THR A 391 27.59 17.89 8.90
CA THR A 391 27.78 18.22 7.49
C THR A 391 27.23 17.12 6.57
N MET A 392 27.36 15.84 6.94
CA MET A 392 26.77 14.73 6.18
C MET A 392 25.24 14.86 6.08
N ILE A 393 24.56 15.16 7.20
CA ILE A 393 23.10 15.31 7.25
C ILE A 393 22.67 16.59 6.54
N GLU A 394 23.38 17.71 6.75
CA GLU A 394 23.09 18.99 6.09
C GLU A 394 23.18 18.88 4.56
N ASN A 395 24.21 18.21 4.03
CA ASN A 395 24.35 17.99 2.59
C ASN A 395 23.19 17.16 2.01
N PHE A 396 22.71 16.18 2.77
CA PHE A 396 21.56 15.37 2.35
C PHE A 396 20.27 16.20 2.32
N LEU A 397 20.01 16.98 3.37
CA LEU A 397 18.82 17.83 3.44
C LEU A 397 18.86 18.98 2.42
N ASP A 398 20.04 19.51 2.10
CA ASP A 398 20.21 20.48 1.00
C ASP A 398 19.79 19.88 -0.34
N GLN A 399 20.18 18.62 -0.60
CA GLN A 399 19.77 17.92 -1.81
C GLN A 399 18.24 17.74 -1.86
N GLN A 400 17.62 17.30 -0.76
CA GLN A 400 16.16 17.17 -0.68
C GLN A 400 15.43 18.52 -0.87
N TRP A 401 16.00 19.62 -0.35
CA TRP A 401 15.46 20.96 -0.55
C TRP A 401 15.56 21.40 -2.02
N ARG A 402 16.71 21.18 -2.68
CA ARG A 402 16.91 21.46 -4.11
C ARG A 402 15.94 20.67 -5.01
N ASP A 403 15.60 19.45 -4.60
CA ASP A 403 14.64 18.59 -5.30
C ASP A 403 13.18 18.99 -5.01
N GLY A 404 12.94 19.98 -4.15
CA GLY A 404 11.63 20.54 -3.84
C GLY A 404 10.84 19.77 -2.79
N ALA A 405 11.50 18.89 -2.02
CA ALA A 405 10.87 18.12 -0.95
C ALA A 405 10.61 18.96 0.32
N LEU A 406 11.46 19.95 0.55
CA LEU A 406 11.40 20.86 1.70
C LEU A 406 10.89 22.25 1.28
N ALA A 407 10.06 22.84 2.12
CA ALA A 407 9.50 24.17 1.97
C ALA A 407 10.44 25.22 2.57
N GLY A 408 10.69 26.31 1.85
CA GLY A 408 11.53 27.41 2.30
C GLY A 408 12.19 28.09 1.12
N SER A 409 12.34 29.41 1.18
CA SER A 409 13.02 30.16 0.12
C SER A 409 14.56 30.06 0.22
N LYS A 410 15.05 29.66 1.39
CA LYS A 410 16.46 29.42 1.71
C LYS A 410 16.62 28.16 2.57
N PRO A 411 17.80 27.51 2.56
CA PRO A 411 18.05 26.30 3.35
C PRO A 411 17.73 26.46 4.83
N GLU A 412 18.04 27.62 5.43
CA GLU A 412 17.85 27.86 6.87
C GLU A 412 16.38 27.98 7.28
N GLU A 413 15.48 28.23 6.32
CA GLU A 413 14.02 28.17 6.53
C GLU A 413 13.47 26.75 6.37
N ALA A 414 14.19 25.91 5.62
CA ALA A 414 13.75 24.58 5.21
C ALA A 414 14.18 23.48 6.18
N TYR A 415 15.39 23.56 6.73
CA TYR A 415 15.89 22.61 7.71
C TYR A 415 16.95 23.20 8.64
N TYR A 416 17.18 22.51 9.75
CA TYR A 416 18.36 22.74 10.60
C TYR A 416 18.90 21.41 11.13
N VAL A 417 20.21 21.37 11.34
CA VAL A 417 20.90 20.28 12.03
C VAL A 417 21.75 20.90 13.13
N SER A 418 21.55 20.47 14.37
CA SER A 418 22.28 21.00 15.53
C SER A 418 22.94 19.86 16.28
N VAL A 419 24.24 20.01 16.54
CA VAL A 419 25.02 19.11 17.40
C VAL A 419 26.12 19.90 18.10
N GLY A 420 26.34 19.64 19.39
CA GLY A 420 27.51 20.12 20.10
C GLY A 420 27.33 20.30 21.60
N LEU A 421 28.46 20.43 22.30
CA LEU A 421 28.49 20.76 23.73
C LEU A 421 27.86 22.15 23.98
N ASN A 422 26.95 22.22 24.96
CA ASN A 422 26.14 23.39 25.28
C ASN A 422 25.18 23.84 24.16
N LYS A 423 24.94 22.97 23.16
CA LYS A 423 23.88 23.15 22.16
C LYS A 423 22.81 22.07 22.35
N THR A 424 23.17 20.83 22.05
CA THR A 424 22.29 19.64 22.15
C THR A 424 22.77 18.64 23.20
N MET A 425 24.01 18.78 23.67
CA MET A 425 24.64 17.88 24.62
C MET A 425 25.19 18.62 25.83
N SER A 426 25.06 17.99 26.99
CA SER A 426 25.76 18.35 28.22
C SER A 426 27.12 17.66 28.30
N ALA A 427 27.95 18.07 29.27
CA ALA A 427 29.19 17.35 29.56
C ALA A 427 28.94 15.91 30.02
N GLN A 428 27.80 15.66 30.69
CA GLN A 428 27.40 14.32 31.13
C GLN A 428 27.07 13.42 29.94
N ASP A 429 26.37 13.94 28.92
CA ASP A 429 26.08 13.17 27.70
C ASP A 429 27.38 12.67 27.04
N ILE A 430 28.41 13.50 26.98
CA ILE A 430 29.71 13.13 26.40
C ILE A 430 30.40 12.05 27.25
N LEU A 431 30.39 12.21 28.58
CA LEU A 431 30.97 11.22 29.50
C LEU A 431 30.24 9.87 29.45
N GLU A 432 28.93 9.89 29.20
CA GLU A 432 28.11 8.69 28.97
C GLU A 432 28.23 8.14 27.54
N GLY A 433 29.02 8.78 26.67
CA GLY A 433 29.22 8.34 25.30
C GLY A 433 28.04 8.61 24.37
N ARG A 434 27.12 9.51 24.73
CA ARG A 434 25.97 9.91 23.91
C ARG A 434 26.34 11.04 22.95
N MET A 435 25.77 10.98 21.75
CA MET A 435 25.85 12.04 20.75
C MET A 435 24.42 12.43 20.34
N ASN A 436 23.90 13.53 20.87
CA ASN A 436 22.54 13.99 20.59
C ASN A 436 22.55 14.98 19.41
N ILE A 437 21.83 14.64 18.35
CA ILE A 437 21.69 15.47 17.15
C ILE A 437 20.23 15.85 17.01
N GLU A 438 19.96 17.15 16.93
CA GLU A 438 18.62 17.68 16.69
C GLU A 438 18.48 18.04 15.21
N ILE A 439 17.43 17.52 14.57
CA ILE A 439 17.15 17.73 13.15
C ILE A 439 15.73 18.25 13.03
N GLY A 440 15.56 19.40 12.41
CA GLY A 440 14.25 19.93 12.03
C GLY A 440 14.14 20.09 10.53
N MET A 441 12.96 19.80 9.97
CA MET A 441 12.69 19.92 8.54
C MET A 441 11.25 20.39 8.29
N ALA A 442 11.07 21.25 7.30
CA ALA A 442 9.78 21.78 6.87
C ALA A 442 9.34 21.06 5.58
N ALA A 443 8.62 19.95 5.69
CA ALA A 443 8.15 19.22 4.50
C ALA A 443 7.06 19.98 3.73
N VAL A 444 7.07 19.87 2.40
CA VAL A 444 6.05 20.47 1.54
C VAL A 444 4.68 19.82 1.78
N ARG A 445 3.64 20.66 1.91
CA ARG A 445 2.25 20.22 2.08
C ARG A 445 1.49 20.31 0.74
N PRO A 446 0.62 19.33 0.42
CA PRO A 446 -0.19 19.39 -0.78
C PRO A 446 -1.30 20.44 -0.69
N ALA A 447 -1.63 21.07 -1.83
CA ALA A 447 -2.79 21.94 -1.96
C ALA A 447 -4.07 21.08 -2.18
N GLU A 448 -4.82 20.84 -1.10
CA GLU A 448 -6.05 20.03 -1.15
C GLU A 448 -7.28 20.82 -1.63
N PHE A 449 -7.33 22.13 -1.37
CA PHE A 449 -8.46 22.99 -1.68
C PHE A 449 -8.05 24.15 -2.58
N ILE A 450 -8.83 24.40 -3.64
CA ILE A 450 -8.69 25.57 -4.52
C ILE A 450 -10.01 26.33 -4.48
N VAL A 451 -10.00 27.55 -3.96
CA VAL A 451 -11.20 28.40 -3.85
C VAL A 451 -11.12 29.51 -4.91
N LEU A 452 -11.95 29.40 -5.95
CA LEU A 452 -12.07 30.43 -6.98
C LEU A 452 -13.09 31.48 -6.54
N ARG A 453 -12.63 32.73 -6.35
CA ARG A 453 -13.48 33.84 -5.94
C ARG A 453 -13.73 34.74 -7.15
N PHE A 454 -14.95 34.72 -7.66
CA PHE A 454 -15.36 35.59 -8.77
C PHE A 454 -15.95 36.88 -8.22
N SER A 455 -15.48 38.03 -8.73
CA SER A 455 -16.11 39.32 -8.51
C SER A 455 -16.50 39.92 -9.86
N HIS A 456 -17.70 40.51 -9.92
CA HIS A 456 -18.11 41.26 -11.10
C HIS A 456 -17.45 42.63 -11.05
N LYS A 457 -16.43 42.85 -11.89
CA LYS A 457 -15.83 44.17 -12.07
C LYS A 457 -16.68 44.98 -13.05
N LEU A 458 -17.33 46.04 -12.57
CA LEU A 458 -18.04 46.99 -13.44
C LEU A 458 -17.04 47.71 -14.34
N GLN A 459 -17.46 48.02 -15.57
CA GLN A 459 -16.66 48.72 -16.55
C GLN A 459 -16.27 50.10 -16.00
N GLU A 460 -14.96 50.37 -15.92
CA GLU A 460 -14.44 51.69 -15.57
C GLU A 460 -14.69 52.59 -16.79
N ALA A 461 -15.45 53.68 -16.58
CA ALA A 461 -15.87 54.61 -17.63
C ALA A 461 -14.71 55.49 -18.12
#